data_AF-A0A162I2R7-F1
#
_entry.id   AF-A0A162I2R7-F1
#
_cell.length_a   1.000
_cell.length_b   1.000
_cell.length_c   1.000
_cell.angle_alpha   90.00
_cell.angle_beta   90.00
_cell.angle_gamma   90.00
#
_symmetry.space_group_name_H-M   'P 1'
#
loop_
_entity.id
_entity.type
_entity.pdbx_description
1 polymer ?
#
loop_
_entity_poly.entity_id
_entity_poly.type
_entity_poly.pdbx_seq_one_letter_code
_entity_poly.pdbx_strand_id
1 'polypeptide(L)'
;MEARCLLCNHELAPAGQSQVGPLWQRLDSYLRLPFALPLLPLMAIWAVLAALLPPLWTMVPVALLAGFPTFAFAAALMTLRAGPRKTRKAAFPGWDCLGESGVWKSALWQALPAVVVIALAGGLMVTVSVPGGLLVAMIGMLLVPALWLAVLVQGAAPGAYAAAATYIASAPRDYGVAAGFASLGSVLVVALVMVAMDVLPVPLVHAVAGLLAAWWWLVLAGLCGDIAVRHGRQWGLNQGGRRVTQPLAERRQRTQLCAGRFDKVLLTTTKVIKSKKATVGDWHHHDQLLAVLGKEQERIALAEPYLDWLIGAQAWGDAMALVTRQRLRDRQWLPAAPALRLALA
;
A
#
# COMPACT_ATOMS: atom_id res chain seq x y z
N MET A 1 4.96 16.05 -11.87
CA MET A 1 5.31 15.85 -13.29
C MET A 1 4.50 14.66 -13.78
N GLU A 2 3.45 14.95 -14.56
CA GLU A 2 2.54 13.96 -15.13
C GLU A 2 3.23 13.27 -16.32
N ALA A 3 3.25 11.94 -16.34
CA ALA A 3 3.78 11.20 -17.47
C ALA A 3 2.76 11.22 -18.60
N ARG A 4 3.13 11.75 -19.77
CA ARG A 4 2.27 11.79 -20.96
C ARG A 4 2.75 10.78 -22.00
N CYS A 5 1.79 10.22 -22.75
CA CYS A 5 2.00 9.30 -23.84
C CYS A 5 2.85 9.95 -24.92
N LEU A 6 4.02 9.39 -25.23
CA LEU A 6 4.93 9.93 -26.24
C LEU A 6 4.34 9.94 -27.66
N LEU A 7 3.43 9.01 -28.00
CA LEU A 7 2.78 8.98 -29.32
C LEU A 7 1.50 9.83 -29.40
N CYS A 8 0.80 9.99 -28.28
CA CYS A 8 -0.59 10.45 -28.29
C CYS A 8 -0.86 11.67 -27.41
N ASN A 9 0.17 12.16 -26.69
CA ASN A 9 0.15 13.29 -25.76
C ASN A 9 -1.00 13.28 -24.73
N HIS A 10 -1.66 12.13 -24.57
CA HIS A 10 -2.63 11.91 -23.53
C HIS A 10 -1.92 11.60 -22.22
N GLU A 11 -2.51 11.99 -21.10
CA GLU A 11 -2.02 11.61 -19.79
C GLU A 11 -2.00 10.09 -19.68
N LEU A 12 -0.81 9.53 -19.45
CA LEU A 12 -0.70 8.11 -19.15
C LEU A 12 -1.16 7.93 -17.71
N ALA A 13 -2.28 7.22 -17.54
CA ALA A 13 -2.61 6.66 -16.24
C ALA A 13 -1.36 5.89 -15.74
N PRO A 14 -0.91 6.16 -14.50
CA PRO A 14 0.34 5.60 -13.99
C PRO A 14 0.28 4.06 -14.00
N ALA A 15 0.95 3.46 -14.99
CA ALA A 15 1.11 2.01 -15.14
C ALA A 15 2.02 1.49 -14.00
N GLY A 16 1.45 1.38 -12.80
CA GLY A 16 2.20 1.01 -11.60
C GLY A 16 1.51 1.25 -10.26
N GLN A 17 0.39 1.98 -10.22
CA GLN A 17 -0.54 1.87 -9.09
C GLN A 17 -1.37 0.61 -9.31
N SER A 18 -0.85 -0.52 -8.88
CA SER A 18 -1.65 -1.73 -8.70
C SER A 18 -2.88 -1.37 -7.88
N GLN A 19 -4.05 -1.40 -8.53
CA GLN A 19 -5.37 -1.61 -7.92
C GLN A 19 -5.51 -1.08 -6.50
N VAL A 20 -5.98 0.15 -6.32
CA VAL A 20 -6.55 0.54 -5.03
C VAL A 20 -7.72 1.48 -5.29
N GLY A 21 -8.90 0.90 -5.53
CA GLY A 21 -10.16 1.64 -5.36
C GLY A 21 -10.25 2.23 -3.95
N PRO A 22 -11.10 3.24 -3.75
CA PRO A 22 -11.25 3.89 -2.44
C PRO A 22 -11.62 2.86 -1.35
N LEU A 23 -11.16 3.06 -0.10
CA LEU A 23 -11.25 2.05 0.98
C LEU A 23 -12.64 1.43 1.15
N TRP A 24 -13.71 2.23 0.98
CA TRP A 24 -15.09 1.78 1.11
C TRP A 24 -15.50 0.69 0.11
N GLN A 25 -14.88 0.61 -1.08
CA GLN A 25 -15.15 -0.48 -2.03
C GLN A 25 -14.63 -1.84 -1.56
N ARG A 26 -13.72 -1.85 -0.57
CA ARG A 26 -13.13 -3.07 -0.01
C ARG A 26 -13.71 -3.42 1.36
N LEU A 27 -14.68 -2.65 1.86
CA LEU A 27 -15.23 -2.85 3.20
C LEU A 27 -15.70 -4.30 3.43
N ASP A 28 -16.35 -4.90 2.43
CA ASP A 28 -16.77 -6.32 2.46
C ASP A 28 -15.61 -7.28 2.75
N SER A 29 -14.45 -7.08 2.10
CA SER A 29 -13.26 -7.89 2.36
C SER A 29 -12.73 -7.72 3.78
N TYR A 30 -12.88 -6.53 4.38
CA TYR A 30 -12.51 -6.29 5.77
C TYR A 30 -13.50 -6.92 6.76
N LEU A 31 -14.81 -6.86 6.50
CA LEU A 31 -15.83 -7.49 7.34
C LEU A 31 -15.68 -9.02 7.41
N ARG A 32 -15.17 -9.62 6.33
CA ARG A 32 -14.86 -11.05 6.25
C ARG A 32 -13.53 -11.44 6.91
N LEU A 33 -12.64 -10.48 7.17
CA LEU A 33 -11.30 -10.70 7.74
C LEU A 33 -11.29 -11.54 9.02
N PRO A 34 -12.10 -11.26 10.05
CA PRO A 34 -12.12 -12.04 11.30
C PRO A 34 -12.67 -13.46 11.15
N PHE A 35 -13.33 -13.79 10.03
CA PHE A 35 -13.78 -15.16 9.71
C PHE A 35 -12.72 -16.00 9.00
N ALA A 36 -11.51 -15.46 8.83
CA ALA A 36 -10.39 -16.26 8.34
C ALA A 36 -10.04 -17.37 9.34
N LEU A 37 -9.75 -18.56 8.82
CA LEU A 37 -9.38 -19.75 9.58
C LEU A 37 -8.38 -19.53 10.75
N PRO A 38 -7.31 -18.71 10.61
CA PRO A 38 -6.38 -18.46 11.72
C PRO A 38 -6.94 -17.58 12.85
N LEU A 39 -7.97 -16.77 12.57
CA LEU A 39 -8.57 -15.83 13.54
C LEU A 39 -9.84 -16.41 14.20
N LEU A 40 -10.49 -17.41 13.61
CA LEU A 40 -11.62 -18.12 14.22
C LEU A 40 -11.35 -18.64 15.65
N PRO A 41 -10.23 -19.33 15.95
CA PRO A 41 -9.96 -19.78 17.32
C PRO A 41 -9.83 -18.61 18.29
N LEU A 42 -9.27 -17.47 17.85
CA LEU A 42 -9.19 -16.26 18.66
C LEU A 42 -10.59 -15.74 19.01
N MET A 43 -11.48 -15.68 18.01
CA MET A 43 -12.88 -15.26 18.21
C MET A 43 -13.63 -16.19 19.16
N ALA A 44 -13.43 -17.50 19.03
CA ALA A 44 -14.07 -18.52 19.88
C ALA A 44 -13.58 -18.46 21.33
N ILE A 45 -12.26 -18.37 21.54
CA ILE A 45 -11.66 -18.23 22.88
C ILE A 45 -12.23 -16.99 23.58
N TRP A 46 -12.45 -15.88 22.86
CA TRP A 46 -13.01 -14.67 23.47
C TRP A 46 -14.49 -14.73 23.75
N ALA A 47 -15.29 -15.34 22.89
CA ALA A 47 -16.70 -15.56 23.20
C ALA A 47 -16.85 -16.38 24.50
N VAL A 48 -16.02 -17.42 24.66
CA VAL A 48 -16.00 -18.24 25.88
C VAL A 48 -15.49 -17.44 27.08
N LEU A 49 -14.37 -16.72 26.94
CA LEU A 49 -13.84 -15.91 28.04
C LEU A 49 -14.90 -14.89 28.51
N ALA A 50 -15.52 -14.17 27.57
CA ALA A 50 -16.53 -13.17 27.87
C ALA A 50 -17.76 -13.75 28.58
N ALA A 51 -18.23 -14.94 28.18
CA ALA A 51 -19.34 -15.63 28.84
C ALA A 51 -19.04 -16.03 30.29
N LEU A 52 -17.76 -16.24 30.62
CA LEU A 52 -17.31 -16.64 31.95
C LEU A 52 -17.10 -15.44 32.90
N LEU A 53 -17.17 -14.20 32.41
CA LEU A 53 -17.05 -13.04 33.29
C LEU A 53 -18.28 -12.96 34.21
N PRO A 54 -18.09 -12.83 35.54
CA PRO A 54 -19.20 -12.59 36.44
C PRO A 54 -19.90 -11.27 36.06
N PRO A 55 -21.24 -11.19 36.20
CA PRO A 55 -22.03 -10.00 35.90
C PRO A 55 -21.80 -8.90 36.96
N LEU A 56 -20.57 -8.41 37.07
CA LEU A 56 -20.20 -7.30 37.95
C LEU A 56 -20.41 -5.98 37.20
N TRP A 57 -21.68 -5.57 37.07
CA TRP A 57 -22.28 -4.23 36.90
C TRP A 57 -21.58 -3.08 36.14
N THR A 58 -20.43 -3.27 35.55
CA THR A 58 -19.77 -2.31 34.68
C THR A 58 -19.38 -3.07 33.42
N MET A 59 -19.72 -2.56 32.24
CA MET A 59 -19.27 -3.12 30.94
C MET A 59 -17.76 -2.93 30.71
N VAL A 60 -17.06 -2.35 31.70
CA VAL A 60 -15.65 -1.95 31.71
C VAL A 60 -14.68 -3.15 31.79
N PRO A 61 -14.92 -4.22 32.58
CA PRO A 61 -14.08 -5.42 32.61
C PRO A 61 -14.16 -6.20 31.30
N VAL A 62 -15.31 -6.20 30.62
CA VAL A 62 -15.46 -6.85 29.31
C VAL A 62 -14.61 -6.14 28.25
N ALA A 63 -14.63 -4.79 28.21
CA ALA A 63 -13.78 -4.02 27.31
C ALA A 63 -12.27 -4.12 27.66
N LEU A 64 -11.92 -4.19 28.94
CA LEU A 64 -10.54 -4.32 29.42
C LEU A 64 -9.96 -5.73 29.21
N LEU A 65 -10.70 -6.79 29.56
CA LEU A 65 -10.24 -8.17 29.48
C LEU A 65 -10.39 -8.78 28.07
N ALA A 66 -11.47 -8.47 27.34
CA ALA A 66 -11.63 -8.91 25.95
C ALA A 66 -10.70 -8.15 24.99
N GLY A 67 -10.21 -6.97 25.40
CA GLY A 67 -9.36 -6.11 24.59
C GLY A 67 -7.91 -6.61 24.47
N PHE A 68 -7.26 -7.03 25.55
CA PHE A 68 -5.80 -7.21 25.54
C PHE A 68 -5.24 -8.11 24.42
N PRO A 69 -5.75 -9.34 24.24
CA PRO A 69 -5.27 -10.23 23.19
C PRO A 69 -5.76 -9.82 21.80
N THR A 70 -6.98 -9.29 21.68
CA THR A 70 -7.50 -8.78 20.40
C THR A 70 -6.71 -7.56 19.95
N PHE A 71 -6.29 -6.70 20.87
CA PHE A 71 -5.37 -5.59 20.64
C PHE A 71 -3.97 -6.07 20.30
N ALA A 72 -3.48 -7.17 20.90
CA ALA A 72 -2.21 -7.78 20.49
C ALA A 72 -2.24 -8.29 19.05
N PHE A 73 -3.31 -8.98 18.66
CA PHE A 73 -3.53 -9.41 17.27
C PHE A 73 -3.78 -8.23 16.31
N ALA A 74 -4.52 -7.20 16.74
CA ALA A 74 -4.73 -5.98 15.98
C ALA A 74 -3.42 -5.24 15.72
N ALA A 75 -2.58 -5.10 16.75
CA ALA A 75 -1.25 -4.52 16.66
C ALA A 75 -0.37 -5.32 15.69
N ALA A 76 -0.32 -6.64 15.84
CA ALA A 76 0.42 -7.54 14.96
C ALA A 76 -0.09 -7.48 13.51
N LEU A 77 -1.42 -7.41 13.30
CA LEU A 77 -2.02 -7.27 11.99
C LEU A 77 -1.63 -5.94 11.33
N MET A 78 -1.65 -4.84 12.09
CA MET A 78 -1.24 -3.53 11.63
C MET A 78 0.25 -3.49 11.28
N THR A 79 1.12 -4.04 12.13
CA THR A 79 2.57 -4.06 11.87
C THR A 79 2.92 -4.95 10.68
N LEU A 80 2.27 -6.10 10.52
CA LEU A 80 2.47 -6.97 9.34
C LEU A 80 2.03 -6.29 8.05
N ARG A 81 0.87 -5.62 8.08
CA ARG A 81 0.37 -4.87 6.92
C ARG A 81 1.23 -3.66 6.60
N ALA A 82 1.61 -2.87 7.60
CA ALA A 82 2.46 -1.70 7.42
C ALA A 82 3.91 -2.07 7.04
N GLY A 83 4.38 -3.23 7.48
CA GLY A 83 5.75 -3.72 7.32
C GLY A 83 6.19 -3.97 5.86
N PRO A 84 7.44 -4.39 5.66
CA PRO A 84 8.00 -4.56 4.32
C PRO A 84 7.24 -5.61 3.48
N ARG A 85 7.25 -5.47 2.15
CA ARG A 85 6.53 -6.39 1.24
C ARG A 85 6.85 -7.88 1.42
N LYS A 86 8.04 -8.21 1.98
CA LYS A 86 8.41 -9.59 2.33
C LYS A 86 7.58 -10.14 3.51
N THR A 87 7.33 -9.32 4.53
CA THR A 87 6.52 -9.70 5.69
C THR A 87 5.02 -9.69 5.37
N ARG A 88 4.58 -8.86 4.41
CA ARG A 88 3.19 -8.86 3.89
C ARG A 88 2.79 -10.11 3.08
N LYS A 89 3.71 -11.03 2.81
CA LYS A 89 3.35 -12.30 2.14
C LYS A 89 2.45 -13.17 3.01
N ALA A 90 2.58 -13.03 4.34
CA ALA A 90 1.61 -13.58 5.27
C ALA A 90 0.36 -12.69 5.26
N ALA A 91 -0.79 -13.28 4.93
CA ALA A 91 -2.07 -12.56 4.93
C ALA A 91 -2.57 -12.26 6.35
N PHE A 92 -2.13 -13.06 7.34
CA PHE A 92 -2.55 -12.97 8.75
C PHE A 92 -1.35 -13.16 9.69
N PRO A 93 -1.38 -12.51 10.88
CA PRO A 93 -0.45 -12.83 11.95
C PRO A 93 -0.59 -14.28 12.41
N GLY A 94 0.54 -14.95 12.58
CA GLY A 94 0.59 -16.24 13.28
C GLY A 94 0.48 -16.06 14.79
N TRP A 95 0.18 -17.13 15.51
CA TRP A 95 0.14 -17.14 16.97
C TRP A 95 1.52 -16.85 17.59
N ASP A 96 2.60 -17.14 16.85
CA ASP A 96 3.98 -16.86 17.25
C ASP A 96 4.25 -15.36 17.48
N CYS A 97 3.47 -14.47 16.84
CA CYS A 97 3.60 -13.02 17.00
C CYS A 97 3.24 -12.54 18.42
N LEU A 98 2.49 -13.34 19.19
CA LEU A 98 2.17 -13.03 20.59
C LEU A 98 3.35 -13.28 21.52
N GLY A 99 4.41 -13.97 21.09
CA GLY A 99 5.62 -14.16 21.87
C GLY A 99 6.51 -12.91 21.95
N GLU A 100 6.28 -11.93 21.07
CA GLU A 100 7.11 -10.73 20.97
C GLU A 100 6.64 -9.64 21.95
N SER A 101 7.52 -9.24 22.88
CA SER A 101 7.24 -8.20 23.88
C SER A 101 6.91 -6.83 23.26
N GLY A 102 7.46 -6.54 22.06
CA GLY A 102 7.17 -5.32 21.32
C GLY A 102 5.71 -5.22 20.86
N VAL A 103 5.09 -6.34 20.50
CA VAL A 103 3.68 -6.39 20.08
C VAL A 103 2.77 -6.05 21.25
N TRP A 104 3.00 -6.65 22.43
CA TRP A 104 2.24 -6.35 23.64
C TRP A 104 2.37 -4.89 24.08
N LYS A 105 3.58 -4.31 23.97
CA LYS A 105 3.77 -2.89 24.24
C LYS A 105 2.93 -2.04 23.29
N SER A 106 2.94 -2.31 21.98
CA SER A 106 2.10 -1.58 21.03
C SER A 106 0.61 -1.78 21.25
N ALA A 107 0.19 -2.99 21.63
CA ALA A 107 -1.19 -3.34 21.95
C ALA A 107 -1.71 -2.55 23.14
N LEU A 108 -0.92 -2.44 24.21
CA LEU A 108 -1.24 -1.63 25.39
C LEU A 108 -1.51 -0.16 25.03
N TRP A 109 -0.62 0.44 24.24
CA TRP A 109 -0.77 1.83 23.80
C TRP A 109 -1.90 1.99 22.76
N GLN A 110 -2.29 0.97 22.02
CA GLN A 110 -3.48 1.02 21.15
C GLN A 110 -4.78 0.82 21.94
N ALA A 111 -4.75 -0.01 22.98
CA ALA A 111 -5.89 -0.29 23.85
C ALA A 111 -6.29 0.93 24.69
N LEU A 112 -5.31 1.67 25.22
CA LEU A 112 -5.52 2.79 26.15
C LEU A 112 -6.57 3.81 25.66
N PRO A 113 -6.48 4.40 24.45
CA PRO A 113 -7.47 5.37 24.00
C PRO A 113 -8.86 4.77 23.79
N ALA A 114 -8.95 3.52 23.32
CA ALA A 114 -10.22 2.82 23.16
C ALA A 114 -10.89 2.57 24.52
N VAL A 115 -10.11 2.12 25.51
CA VAL A 115 -10.59 1.87 26.88
C VAL A 115 -11.05 3.17 27.54
N VAL A 116 -10.30 4.26 27.40
CA VAL A 116 -10.68 5.57 27.97
C VAL A 116 -12.01 6.04 27.38
N VAL A 117 -12.19 5.97 26.06
CA VAL A 117 -13.43 6.37 25.40
C VAL A 117 -14.61 5.50 25.85
N ILE A 118 -14.43 4.18 25.92
CA ILE A 118 -15.49 3.24 26.32
C ILE A 118 -15.86 3.42 27.79
N ALA A 119 -14.87 3.57 28.68
CA ALA A 119 -15.11 3.77 30.11
C ALA A 119 -15.81 5.11 30.39
N LEU A 120 -15.38 6.19 29.73
CA LEU A 120 -16.02 7.50 29.82
C LEU A 120 -17.47 7.43 29.30
N ALA A 121 -17.68 6.84 28.13
CA ALA A 121 -19.00 6.68 27.53
C ALA A 121 -19.93 5.83 28.41
N GLY A 122 -19.46 4.66 28.86
CA GLY A 122 -20.22 3.78 29.75
C GLY A 122 -20.55 4.44 31.09
N GLY A 123 -19.60 5.17 31.68
CA GLY A 123 -19.82 5.96 32.89
C GLY A 123 -20.91 7.01 32.70
N LEU A 124 -20.91 7.72 31.57
CA LEU A 124 -21.94 8.72 31.23
C LEU A 124 -23.30 8.09 30.96
N MET A 125 -23.36 6.91 30.34
CA MET A 125 -24.61 6.18 30.13
C MET A 125 -25.29 5.84 31.46
N VAL A 126 -24.49 5.47 32.47
CA VAL A 126 -24.98 5.07 33.79
C VAL A 126 -25.31 6.28 34.67
N THR A 127 -24.47 7.32 34.65
CA THR A 127 -24.57 8.44 35.60
C THR A 127 -25.38 9.62 35.10
N VAL A 128 -25.45 9.86 33.78
CA VAL A 128 -26.09 11.05 33.21
C VAL A 128 -27.26 10.66 32.31
N SER A 129 -26.97 10.01 31.18
CA SER A 129 -27.99 9.59 30.21
C SER A 129 -27.41 8.66 29.14
N VAL A 130 -28.22 7.71 28.67
CA VAL A 130 -27.86 6.82 27.55
C VAL A 130 -27.50 7.60 26.27
N PRO A 131 -28.28 8.60 25.81
CA PRO A 131 -27.94 9.39 24.63
C PRO A 131 -26.64 10.17 24.80
N GLY A 132 -26.39 10.74 25.98
CA GLY A 132 -25.15 11.45 26.29
C GLY A 132 -23.93 10.55 26.18
N GLY A 133 -23.99 9.35 26.78
CA GLY A 133 -22.91 8.38 26.68
C GLY A 133 -22.69 7.86 25.24
N LEU A 134 -23.74 7.67 24.46
CA LEU A 134 -23.64 7.26 23.04
C LEU A 134 -23.00 8.36 22.17
N LEU A 135 -23.34 9.64 22.41
CA LEU A 135 -22.71 10.76 21.71
C LEU A 135 -21.22 10.84 22.02
N VAL A 136 -20.83 10.64 23.28
CA VAL A 136 -19.43 10.61 23.68
C VAL A 136 -18.70 9.42 23.06
N ALA A 137 -19.32 8.23 23.00
CA ALA A 137 -18.76 7.08 22.29
C ALA A 137 -18.54 7.39 20.80
N MET A 138 -19.55 7.93 20.12
CA MET A 138 -19.49 8.31 18.70
C MET A 138 -18.34 9.28 18.42
N ILE A 139 -18.25 10.36 19.20
CA ILE A 139 -17.24 11.41 19.01
C ILE A 139 -15.85 10.87 19.37
N GLY A 140 -15.72 10.17 20.50
CA GLY A 140 -14.44 9.63 20.94
C GLY A 140 -13.87 8.59 19.96
N MET A 141 -14.73 7.74 19.40
CA MET A 141 -14.32 6.72 18.44
C MET A 141 -13.84 7.29 17.10
N LEU A 142 -14.19 8.54 16.74
CA LEU A 142 -13.61 9.19 15.57
C LEU A 142 -12.09 9.34 15.71
N LEU A 143 -11.58 9.58 16.92
CA LEU A 143 -10.15 9.81 17.17
C LEU A 143 -9.33 8.52 17.29
N VAL A 144 -9.96 7.40 17.65
CA VAL A 144 -9.28 6.11 17.90
C VAL A 144 -8.40 5.65 16.72
N PRO A 145 -8.85 5.69 15.45
CA PRO A 145 -8.02 5.27 14.31
C PRO A 145 -6.76 6.13 14.15
N ALA A 146 -6.84 7.43 14.43
CA ALA A 146 -5.69 8.34 14.34
C ALA A 146 -4.67 8.05 15.44
N LEU A 147 -5.14 7.74 16.65
CA LEU A 147 -4.30 7.36 17.79
C LEU A 147 -3.61 6.02 17.55
N TRP A 148 -4.30 5.06 16.90
CA TRP A 148 -3.70 3.78 16.53
C TRP A 148 -2.61 3.94 15.46
N LEU A 149 -2.86 4.76 14.44
CA LEU A 149 -1.87 5.10 13.42
C LEU A 149 -0.66 5.81 14.03
N ALA A 150 -0.88 6.70 15.00
CA ALA A 150 0.18 7.36 15.75
C ALA A 150 1.08 6.36 16.48
N VAL A 151 0.51 5.41 17.21
CA VAL A 151 1.28 4.36 17.90
C VAL A 151 2.02 3.47 16.90
N LEU A 152 1.42 3.17 15.75
CA LEU A 152 2.03 2.35 14.70
C LEU A 152 3.24 3.04 14.04
N VAL A 153 3.16 4.36 13.81
CA VAL A 153 4.20 5.12 13.09
C VAL A 153 5.31 5.61 14.01
N GLN A 154 4.95 6.23 15.15
CA GLN A 154 5.92 6.79 16.11
C GLN A 154 6.46 5.75 17.09
N GLY A 155 5.82 4.58 17.15
CA GLY A 155 6.12 3.53 18.12
C GLY A 155 5.36 3.70 19.43
N ALA A 156 5.43 2.66 20.26
CA ALA A 156 4.70 2.55 21.52
C ALA A 156 5.33 3.43 22.62
N ALA A 157 5.08 4.73 22.56
CA ALA A 157 5.58 5.75 23.48
C ALA A 157 4.50 6.81 23.81
N PRO A 158 4.54 7.44 24.99
CA PRO A 158 3.53 8.42 25.42
C PRO A 158 3.42 9.63 24.48
N GLY A 159 4.52 10.03 23.83
CA GLY A 159 4.54 11.14 22.86
C GLY A 159 3.94 10.80 21.50
N ALA A 160 3.62 9.53 21.21
CA ALA A 160 3.13 9.10 19.90
C ALA A 160 1.81 9.79 19.52
N TYR A 161 0.90 9.95 20.50
CA TYR A 161 -0.42 10.51 20.26
C TYR A 161 -0.43 11.97 19.80
N ALA A 162 0.64 12.73 20.06
CA ALA A 162 0.75 14.11 19.59
C ALA A 162 0.74 14.20 18.05
N ALA A 163 1.19 13.14 17.36
CA ALA A 163 1.17 13.08 15.91
C ALA A 163 -0.21 12.75 15.32
N ALA A 164 -1.23 12.41 16.13
CA ALA A 164 -2.55 11.98 15.65
C ALA A 164 -3.18 12.96 14.65
N ALA A 165 -3.11 14.27 14.93
CA ALA A 165 -3.65 15.32 14.06
C ALA A 165 -3.02 15.32 12.66
N THR A 166 -1.72 15.00 12.57
CA THR A 166 -1.01 14.94 11.28
C THR A 166 -1.53 13.80 10.38
N TYR A 167 -1.98 12.69 10.97
CA TYR A 167 -2.53 11.55 10.22
C TYR A 167 -3.95 11.82 9.72
N ILE A 168 -4.74 12.57 10.50
CA ILE A 168 -6.07 13.03 10.09
C ILE A 168 -5.96 13.95 8.86
N ALA A 169 -5.06 14.93 8.91
CA ALA A 169 -4.89 15.91 7.85
C ALA A 169 -4.26 15.34 6.56
N SER A 170 -3.37 14.34 6.70
CA SER A 170 -2.66 13.78 5.55
C SER A 170 -3.44 12.73 4.76
N ALA A 171 -4.44 12.07 5.34
CA ALA A 171 -5.24 11.04 4.67
C ALA A 171 -6.75 11.20 4.92
N PRO A 172 -7.37 12.37 4.64
CA PRO A 172 -8.71 12.70 5.13
C PRO A 172 -9.81 11.77 4.60
N ARG A 173 -9.73 11.37 3.32
CA ARG A 173 -10.73 10.50 2.70
C ARG A 173 -10.70 9.08 3.24
N ASP A 174 -9.50 8.51 3.34
CA ASP A 174 -9.31 7.14 3.81
C ASP A 174 -9.52 7.04 5.33
N TYR A 175 -9.09 8.06 6.08
CA TYR A 175 -9.38 8.21 7.49
C TYR A 175 -10.88 8.37 7.76
N GLY A 176 -11.60 9.16 6.96
CA GLY A 176 -13.05 9.32 7.10
C GLY A 176 -13.82 8.00 7.04
N VAL A 177 -13.36 7.04 6.21
CA VAL A 177 -13.95 5.69 6.16
C VAL A 177 -13.67 4.91 7.45
N ALA A 178 -12.43 4.91 7.94
CA ALA A 178 -12.06 4.21 9.16
C ALA A 178 -12.71 4.83 10.41
N ALA A 179 -12.79 6.17 10.48
CA ALA A 179 -13.42 6.91 11.57
C ALA A 179 -14.95 6.77 11.54
N GLY A 180 -15.56 6.84 10.34
CA GLY A 180 -17.00 6.60 10.15
C GLY A 180 -17.38 5.17 10.50
N PHE A 181 -16.53 4.19 10.17
CA PHE A 181 -16.66 2.83 10.68
C PHE A 181 -16.58 2.85 12.21
N ALA A 182 -15.43 3.28 12.79
CA ALA A 182 -15.18 3.33 14.23
C ALA A 182 -16.37 3.91 15.05
N SER A 183 -16.95 5.02 14.60
CA SER A 183 -18.10 5.64 15.25
C SER A 183 -19.40 4.86 15.04
N LEU A 184 -19.85 4.69 13.79
CA LEU A 184 -21.15 4.07 13.50
C LEU A 184 -21.28 2.65 14.04
N GLY A 185 -20.21 1.85 13.93
CA GLY A 185 -20.29 0.50 14.45
C GLY A 185 -20.13 0.41 15.97
N SER A 186 -19.58 1.42 16.66
CA SER A 186 -19.67 1.46 18.12
C SER A 186 -21.13 1.55 18.59
N VAL A 187 -21.95 2.37 17.91
CA VAL A 187 -23.39 2.47 18.18
C VAL A 187 -24.13 1.21 17.75
N LEU A 188 -23.78 0.66 16.58
CA LEU A 188 -24.39 -0.58 16.10
C LEU A 188 -24.12 -1.76 17.05
N VAL A 189 -22.89 -1.90 17.57
CA VAL A 189 -22.56 -2.96 18.53
C VAL A 189 -23.36 -2.80 19.81
N VAL A 190 -23.47 -1.57 20.35
CA VAL A 190 -24.31 -1.33 21.54
C VAL A 190 -25.78 -1.65 21.26
N ALA A 191 -26.31 -1.25 20.10
CA ALA A 191 -27.69 -1.56 19.72
C ALA A 191 -27.93 -3.07 19.62
N LEU A 192 -27.02 -3.82 18.99
CA LEU A 192 -27.12 -5.28 18.87
C LEU A 192 -27.03 -5.97 20.24
N VAL A 193 -26.18 -5.49 21.13
CA VAL A 193 -26.07 -6.02 22.51
C VAL A 193 -27.35 -5.74 23.30
N MET A 194 -27.96 -4.56 23.14
CA MET A 194 -29.24 -4.24 23.79
C MET A 194 -30.36 -5.17 23.30
N VAL A 195 -30.46 -5.43 21.99
CA VAL A 195 -31.41 -6.42 21.45
C VAL A 195 -31.11 -7.83 21.97
N ALA A 196 -29.84 -8.19 22.11
CA ALA A 196 -29.45 -9.49 22.66
C ALA A 196 -29.85 -9.65 24.14
N MET A 197 -29.79 -8.58 24.94
CA MET A 197 -30.24 -8.58 26.34
C MET A 197 -31.72 -8.95 26.49
N ASP A 198 -32.55 -8.64 25.50
CA ASP A 198 -33.98 -8.94 25.54
C ASP A 198 -34.30 -10.41 25.19
N VAL A 199 -33.38 -11.12 24.53
CA VAL A 199 -33.62 -12.46 23.97
C VAL A 199 -32.79 -13.55 24.64
N LEU A 200 -31.58 -13.23 25.12
CA LEU A 200 -30.60 -14.20 25.58
C LEU A 200 -30.30 -14.06 27.08
N PRO A 201 -29.95 -15.17 27.76
CA PRO A 201 -29.46 -15.09 29.13
C PRO A 201 -28.12 -14.35 29.18
N VAL A 202 -27.89 -13.66 30.30
CA VAL A 202 -26.72 -12.81 30.55
C VAL A 202 -25.37 -13.36 30.04
N PRO A 203 -24.95 -14.61 30.31
CA PRO A 203 -23.66 -15.11 29.83
C PRO A 203 -23.56 -15.18 28.30
N LEU A 204 -24.67 -15.50 27.61
CA LEU A 204 -24.70 -15.53 26.15
C LEU A 204 -24.63 -14.10 25.57
N VAL A 205 -25.22 -13.11 26.24
CA VAL A 205 -25.08 -11.72 25.83
C VAL A 205 -23.63 -11.25 25.94
N HIS A 206 -22.92 -11.66 27.00
CA HIS A 206 -21.50 -11.34 27.15
C HIS A 206 -20.65 -12.02 26.08
N ALA A 207 -20.93 -13.29 25.72
CA ALA A 207 -20.30 -13.96 24.59
C ALA A 207 -20.50 -13.20 23.27
N VAL A 208 -21.74 -12.79 22.98
CA VAL A 208 -22.07 -12.03 21.76
C VAL A 208 -21.37 -10.68 21.75
N ALA A 209 -21.37 -9.96 22.88
CA ALA A 209 -20.67 -8.68 23.02
C ALA A 209 -19.16 -8.82 22.82
N GLY A 210 -18.54 -9.85 23.41
CA GLY A 210 -17.12 -10.15 23.24
C GLY A 210 -16.76 -10.51 21.79
N LEU A 211 -17.60 -11.29 21.13
CA LEU A 211 -17.43 -11.65 19.72
C LEU A 211 -17.57 -10.42 18.82
N LEU A 212 -18.58 -9.59 19.03
CA LEU A 212 -18.77 -8.34 18.27
C LEU A 212 -17.62 -7.36 18.50
N ALA A 213 -17.12 -7.23 19.72
CA ALA A 213 -15.98 -6.37 20.03
C ALA A 213 -14.68 -6.87 19.37
N ALA A 214 -14.38 -8.17 19.48
CA ALA A 214 -13.21 -8.77 18.83
C ALA A 214 -13.27 -8.61 17.31
N TRP A 215 -14.44 -8.86 16.73
CA TRP A 215 -14.72 -8.67 15.31
C TRP A 215 -14.44 -7.22 14.91
N TRP A 216 -15.00 -6.28 15.67
CA TRP A 216 -14.85 -4.85 15.47
C TRP A 216 -13.39 -4.39 15.44
N TRP A 217 -12.61 -4.76 16.47
CA TRP A 217 -11.22 -4.34 16.60
C TRP A 217 -10.33 -4.89 15.49
N LEU A 218 -10.55 -6.13 15.07
CA LEU A 218 -9.78 -6.74 13.98
C LEU A 218 -10.08 -6.09 12.63
N VAL A 219 -11.35 -5.75 12.37
CA VAL A 219 -11.73 -5.02 11.16
C VAL A 219 -11.10 -3.63 11.14
N LEU A 220 -11.17 -2.91 12.27
CA LEU A 220 -10.57 -1.58 12.40
C LEU A 220 -9.05 -1.61 12.24
N ALA A 221 -8.37 -2.59 12.84
CA ALA A 221 -6.94 -2.82 12.67
C ALA A 221 -6.56 -3.11 11.21
N GLY A 222 -7.38 -3.90 10.51
CA GLY A 222 -7.21 -4.17 9.09
C GLY A 222 -7.29 -2.91 8.23
N LEU A 223 -8.24 -2.01 8.53
CA LEU A 223 -8.41 -0.72 7.88
C LEU A 223 -7.23 0.22 8.17
N CYS A 224 -6.84 0.39 9.44
CA CYS A 224 -5.67 1.18 9.84
C CYS A 224 -4.38 0.65 9.20
N GLY A 225 -4.21 -0.67 9.11
CA GLY A 225 -3.09 -1.30 8.43
C GLY A 225 -3.04 -0.96 6.93
N ASP A 226 -4.17 -0.95 6.22
CA ASP A 226 -4.20 -0.58 4.80
C ASP A 226 -4.00 0.93 4.57
N ILE A 227 -4.51 1.77 5.47
CA ILE A 227 -4.19 3.21 5.50
C ILE A 227 -2.67 3.40 5.63
N ALA A 228 -2.05 2.69 6.58
CA ALA A 228 -0.61 2.72 6.75
C ALA A 228 0.13 2.20 5.51
N VAL A 229 -0.36 1.19 4.82
CA VAL A 229 0.21 0.73 3.53
C VAL A 229 0.20 1.83 2.47
N ARG A 230 -0.92 2.55 2.32
CA ARG A 230 -1.11 3.56 1.27
C ARG A 230 -0.30 4.82 1.54
N HIS A 231 -0.34 5.32 2.78
CA HIS A 231 0.19 6.65 3.14
C HIS A 231 1.46 6.57 3.98
N GLY A 232 1.82 5.41 4.53
CA GLY A 232 2.92 5.29 5.48
C GLY A 232 4.30 5.70 4.95
N ARG A 233 4.53 5.67 3.64
CA ARG A 233 5.77 6.23 3.07
C ARG A 233 5.89 7.74 3.30
N GLN A 234 4.79 8.47 3.27
CA GLN A 234 4.76 9.91 3.56
C GLN A 234 5.02 10.18 5.04
N TRP A 235 4.72 9.21 5.89
CA TRP A 235 4.89 9.27 7.35
C TRP A 235 6.24 8.70 7.83
N GLY A 236 7.16 8.36 6.91
CA GLY A 236 8.48 7.83 7.25
C GLY A 236 8.55 6.33 7.54
N LEU A 237 7.47 5.56 7.30
CA LEU A 237 7.50 4.11 7.45
C LEU A 237 8.36 3.46 6.35
N ASN A 238 9.34 2.67 6.77
CA ASN A 238 10.21 1.89 5.88
C ASN A 238 9.50 0.63 5.36
N GLN A 239 8.57 0.81 4.43
CA GLN A 239 7.75 -0.28 3.88
C GLN A 239 8.48 -1.22 2.90
N GLY A 240 9.81 -1.12 2.82
CA GLY A 240 10.59 -1.70 1.73
C GLY A 240 10.18 -1.06 0.41
N GLY A 241 11.04 -0.24 -0.17
CA GLY A 241 10.84 0.19 -1.55
C GLY A 241 10.60 -1.03 -2.45
N ARG A 242 9.79 -0.88 -3.49
CA ARG A 242 9.87 -1.82 -4.63
C ARG A 242 11.35 -1.83 -4.97
N ARG A 243 12.07 -2.94 -4.74
CA ARG A 243 13.49 -3.04 -5.13
C ARG A 243 13.49 -2.59 -6.58
N VAL A 244 14.09 -1.44 -6.84
CA VAL A 244 14.11 -0.99 -8.21
C VAL A 244 15.17 -1.84 -8.86
N THR A 245 14.68 -2.85 -9.56
CA THR A 245 15.48 -3.78 -10.33
C THR A 245 16.16 -3.09 -11.49
N GLN A 246 15.72 -1.87 -11.85
CA GLN A 246 16.36 -1.08 -12.88
C GLN A 246 17.67 -0.48 -12.36
N PRO A 247 18.78 -0.66 -13.09
CA PRO A 247 20.08 -0.11 -12.73
C PRO A 247 20.03 1.42 -12.60
N LEU A 248 20.91 1.97 -11.76
CA LEU A 248 20.99 3.41 -11.49
C LEU A 248 21.19 4.25 -12.77
N ALA A 249 21.86 3.70 -13.78
CA ALA A 249 22.08 4.36 -15.06
C ALA A 249 20.77 4.63 -15.82
N GLU A 250 19.90 3.63 -15.95
CA GLU A 250 18.59 3.76 -16.61
C GLU A 250 17.69 4.80 -15.93
N ARG A 251 17.76 4.88 -14.59
CA ARG A 251 17.00 5.85 -13.80
C ARG A 251 17.45 7.28 -14.09
N ARG A 252 18.76 7.52 -14.07
CA ARG A 252 19.34 8.83 -14.37
C ARG A 252 18.96 9.25 -15.79
N GLN A 253 19.03 8.31 -16.74
CA GLN A 253 18.63 8.55 -18.12
C GLN A 253 17.15 8.94 -18.23
N ARG A 254 16.23 8.22 -17.57
CA ARG A 254 14.81 8.59 -17.56
C ARG A 254 14.55 9.96 -16.95
N THR A 255 15.21 10.29 -15.84
CA THR A 255 15.06 11.63 -15.25
C THR A 255 15.57 12.73 -16.17
N GLN A 256 16.61 12.46 -16.96
CA GLN A 256 17.15 13.41 -17.93
C GLN A 256 16.23 13.56 -19.15
N LEU A 257 15.63 12.47 -19.64
CA LEU A 257 14.61 12.51 -20.69
C LEU A 257 13.37 13.31 -20.24
N CYS A 258 12.86 13.06 -19.02
CA CYS A 258 11.74 13.82 -18.48
C CYS A 258 12.06 15.30 -18.25
N ALA A 259 13.33 15.63 -17.97
CA ALA A 259 13.80 17.00 -17.83
C ALA A 259 14.10 17.68 -19.17
N GLY A 260 13.81 17.04 -20.31
CA GLY A 260 14.07 17.57 -21.65
C GLY A 260 15.55 17.65 -22.02
N ARG A 261 16.46 17.03 -21.25
CA ARG A 261 17.92 17.07 -21.48
C ARG A 261 18.36 15.97 -22.43
N PHE A 262 17.81 15.99 -23.65
CA PHE A 262 18.04 14.95 -24.66
C PHE A 262 19.51 14.84 -25.10
N ASP A 263 20.24 15.96 -25.19
CA ASP A 263 21.65 15.96 -25.59
C ASP A 263 22.54 15.16 -24.62
N LYS A 264 22.26 15.25 -23.31
CA LYS A 264 23.02 14.50 -22.31
C LYS A 264 22.77 13.00 -22.43
N VAL A 265 21.53 12.62 -22.74
CA VAL A 265 21.16 11.22 -22.96
C VAL A 265 21.77 10.68 -24.25
N LEU A 266 21.82 11.49 -25.30
CA LEU A 266 22.49 11.16 -26.56
C LEU A 266 24.00 10.94 -26.34
N LEU A 267 24.66 11.80 -25.56
CA LEU A 267 26.08 11.62 -25.21
C LEU A 267 26.33 10.36 -24.37
N THR A 268 25.39 9.97 -23.50
CA THR A 268 25.54 8.72 -22.75
C THR A 268 25.31 7.49 -23.61
N THR A 269 24.32 7.51 -24.50
CA THR A 269 23.99 6.37 -25.38
C THR A 269 25.06 6.17 -26.47
N THR A 270 25.59 7.25 -27.06
CA THR A 270 26.74 7.18 -27.98
C THR A 270 27.98 6.55 -27.35
N LYS A 271 28.27 6.84 -26.07
CA LYS A 271 29.36 6.19 -25.34
C LYS A 271 29.13 4.70 -25.13
N VAL A 272 27.89 4.30 -24.86
CA VAL A 272 27.52 2.88 -24.71
C VAL A 272 27.65 2.15 -26.04
N ILE A 273 27.19 2.75 -27.14
CA ILE A 273 27.28 2.19 -28.50
C ILE A 273 28.73 2.00 -28.96
N LYS A 274 29.63 2.90 -28.58
CA LYS A 274 31.08 2.75 -28.87
C LYS A 274 31.74 1.63 -28.05
N SER A 275 31.06 1.07 -27.05
CA SER A 275 31.58 -0.03 -26.25
C SER A 275 31.24 -1.39 -26.87
N LYS A 276 32.11 -2.40 -26.68
CA LYS A 276 31.89 -3.78 -27.18
C LYS A 276 30.66 -4.51 -26.57
N LYS A 277 29.93 -3.88 -25.63
CA LYS A 277 28.79 -4.47 -24.91
C LYS A 277 27.44 -3.88 -25.31
N ALA A 278 27.38 -3.09 -26.39
CA ALA A 278 26.13 -2.47 -26.83
C ALA A 278 25.08 -3.53 -27.21
N THR A 279 23.84 -3.37 -26.78
CA THR A 279 22.74 -4.27 -27.20
C THR A 279 22.03 -3.70 -28.43
N VAL A 280 21.30 -4.53 -29.17
CA VAL A 280 20.45 -4.07 -30.29
C VAL A 280 19.42 -3.03 -29.81
N GLY A 281 18.92 -3.17 -28.57
CA GLY A 281 18.03 -2.20 -27.94
C GLY A 281 18.67 -0.82 -27.73
N ASP A 282 19.97 -0.76 -27.39
CA ASP A 282 20.69 0.51 -27.23
C ASP A 282 20.84 1.25 -28.56
N TRP A 283 21.10 0.50 -29.65
CA TRP A 283 21.16 1.05 -31.00
C TRP A 283 19.80 1.56 -31.49
N HIS A 284 18.72 0.81 -31.27
CA HIS A 284 17.35 1.26 -31.56
C HIS A 284 17.00 2.53 -30.79
N HIS A 285 17.35 2.58 -29.50
CA HIS A 285 17.08 3.74 -28.68
C HIS A 285 17.85 4.98 -29.17
N HIS A 286 19.10 4.81 -29.61
CA HIS A 286 19.89 5.88 -30.18
C HIS A 286 19.35 6.38 -31.54
N ASP A 287 18.95 5.47 -32.43
CA ASP A 287 18.30 5.81 -33.71
C ASP A 287 17.01 6.62 -33.49
N GLN A 288 16.20 6.23 -32.50
CA GLN A 288 14.99 6.96 -32.12
C GLN A 288 15.30 8.35 -31.55
N LEU A 289 16.32 8.49 -30.71
CA LEU A 289 16.74 9.80 -30.18
C LEU A 289 17.24 10.72 -31.28
N LEU A 290 18.01 10.21 -32.25
CA LEU A 290 18.46 10.98 -33.41
C LEU A 290 17.28 11.44 -34.28
N ALA A 291 16.29 10.56 -34.49
CA ALA A 291 15.08 10.89 -35.22
C ALA A 291 14.26 11.99 -34.53
N VAL A 292 14.05 11.89 -33.22
CA VAL A 292 13.30 12.89 -32.43
C VAL A 292 14.01 14.25 -32.39
N LEU A 293 15.34 14.24 -32.35
CA LEU A 293 16.15 15.47 -32.37
C LEU A 293 16.34 16.07 -33.77
N GLY A 294 15.82 15.42 -34.82
CA GLY A 294 15.98 15.87 -36.20
C GLY A 294 17.43 15.81 -36.72
N LYS A 295 18.30 15.02 -36.08
CA LYS A 295 19.72 14.89 -36.42
C LYS A 295 19.96 13.89 -37.56
N GLU A 296 19.38 14.19 -38.72
CA GLU A 296 19.31 13.24 -39.83
C GLU A 296 20.68 12.94 -40.46
N GLN A 297 21.60 13.92 -40.46
CA GLN A 297 22.97 13.72 -40.97
C GLN A 297 23.76 12.70 -40.13
N GLU A 298 23.66 12.78 -38.80
CA GLU A 298 24.32 11.82 -37.89
C GLU A 298 23.72 10.41 -38.06
N ARG A 299 22.41 10.33 -38.34
CA ARG A 299 21.71 9.08 -38.58
C ARG A 299 22.13 8.40 -39.90
N ILE A 300 22.38 9.18 -40.94
CA ILE A 300 22.92 8.66 -42.21
C ILE A 300 24.35 8.14 -42.00
N ALA A 301 25.19 8.89 -41.28
CA ALA A 301 26.57 8.50 -41.00
C ALA A 301 26.66 7.20 -40.17
N LEU A 302 25.68 6.95 -39.29
CA LEU A 302 25.63 5.76 -38.44
C LEU A 302 24.86 4.57 -39.06
N ALA A 303 24.36 4.70 -40.29
CA ALA A 303 23.56 3.67 -40.93
C ALA A 303 24.32 2.36 -41.17
N GLU A 304 25.57 2.44 -41.64
CA GLU A 304 26.38 1.25 -41.90
C GLU A 304 26.85 0.54 -40.62
N PRO A 305 27.39 1.23 -39.59
CA PRO A 305 27.72 0.61 -38.31
C PRO A 305 26.51 -0.04 -37.63
N TYR A 306 25.32 0.57 -37.76
CA TYR A 306 24.10 0.03 -37.19
C TYR A 306 23.64 -1.22 -37.95
N LEU A 307 23.73 -1.22 -39.29
CA LEU A 307 23.41 -2.37 -40.12
C LEU A 307 24.33 -3.57 -39.82
N ASP A 308 25.63 -3.34 -39.67
CA ASP A 308 26.60 -4.35 -39.30
C ASP A 308 26.26 -5.00 -37.95
N TRP A 309 25.88 -4.18 -36.97
CA TRP A 309 25.45 -4.68 -35.66
C TRP A 309 24.15 -5.49 -35.72
N LEU A 310 23.17 -5.05 -36.50
CA LEU A 310 21.90 -5.77 -36.68
C LEU A 310 22.10 -7.13 -37.35
N ILE A 311 22.97 -7.20 -38.35
CA ILE A 311 23.33 -8.46 -39.04
C ILE A 311 24.10 -9.39 -38.07
N GLY A 312 25.08 -8.85 -37.33
CA GLY A 312 25.82 -9.61 -36.31
C GLY A 312 24.92 -10.15 -35.20
N ALA A 313 23.83 -9.46 -34.88
CA ALA A 313 22.83 -9.90 -33.91
C ALA A 313 21.66 -10.71 -34.50
N GLN A 314 21.71 -11.05 -35.81
CA GLN A 314 20.66 -11.79 -36.55
C GLN A 314 19.27 -11.12 -36.54
N ALA A 315 19.20 -9.80 -36.34
CA ALA A 315 17.96 -9.03 -36.33
C ALA A 315 17.55 -8.60 -37.75
N TRP A 316 17.28 -9.58 -38.62
CA TRP A 316 17.05 -9.38 -40.05
C TRP A 316 15.86 -8.46 -40.39
N GLY A 317 14.78 -8.51 -39.61
CA GLY A 317 13.61 -7.65 -39.83
C GLY A 317 13.93 -6.17 -39.67
N ASP A 318 14.69 -5.83 -38.62
CA ASP A 318 15.12 -4.45 -38.36
C ASP A 318 16.18 -3.99 -39.36
N ALA A 319 17.07 -4.90 -39.79
CA ALA A 319 18.07 -4.63 -40.82
C ALA A 319 17.41 -4.28 -42.16
N MET A 320 16.42 -5.07 -42.59
CA MET A 320 15.67 -4.80 -43.82
C MET A 320 14.84 -3.51 -43.72
N ALA A 321 14.26 -3.22 -42.56
CA ALA A 321 13.58 -1.95 -42.32
C ALA A 321 14.53 -0.76 -42.39
N LEU A 322 15.78 -0.89 -41.91
CA LEU A 322 16.81 0.13 -42.04
C LEU A 322 17.22 0.34 -43.51
N VAL A 323 17.47 -0.74 -44.26
CA VAL A 323 17.81 -0.68 -45.70
C VAL A 323 16.68 -0.04 -46.49
N THR A 324 15.43 -0.41 -46.21
CA THR A 324 14.26 0.18 -46.88
C THR A 324 14.16 1.68 -46.59
N ARG A 325 14.37 2.09 -45.33
CA ARG A 325 14.41 3.51 -44.95
C ARG A 325 15.51 4.29 -45.67
N GLN A 326 16.69 3.69 -45.87
CA GLN A 326 17.77 4.34 -46.63
C GLN A 326 17.45 4.39 -48.13
N ARG A 327 16.89 3.32 -48.70
CA ARG A 327 16.48 3.27 -50.12
C ARG A 327 15.33 4.23 -50.47
N LEU A 328 14.49 4.56 -49.50
CA LEU A 328 13.49 5.61 -49.66
C LEU A 328 14.11 7.00 -49.83
N ARG A 329 15.32 7.23 -49.30
CA ARG A 329 16.03 8.51 -49.37
C ARG A 329 16.95 8.57 -50.58
N ASP A 330 17.69 7.49 -50.79
CA ASP A 330 18.55 7.30 -51.94
C ASP A 330 18.30 5.92 -52.54
N ARG A 331 17.62 5.90 -53.70
CA ARG A 331 17.20 4.66 -54.36
C ARG A 331 18.36 3.76 -54.76
N GLN A 332 19.57 4.30 -54.91
CA GLN A 332 20.76 3.55 -55.28
C GLN A 332 21.62 3.18 -54.08
N TRP A 333 21.18 3.47 -52.86
CA TRP A 333 21.95 3.25 -51.66
C TRP A 333 22.26 1.77 -51.44
N LEU A 334 23.55 1.49 -51.29
CA LEU A 334 24.14 0.19 -50.97
C LEU A 334 25.23 0.41 -49.90
N PRO A 335 25.35 -0.48 -48.89
CA PRO A 335 26.39 -0.34 -47.88
C PRO A 335 27.77 -0.40 -48.54
N ALA A 336 28.73 0.43 -48.11
CA ALA A 336 30.07 0.49 -48.67
C ALA A 336 30.85 -0.81 -48.44
N ALA A 337 30.64 -1.46 -47.29
CA ALA A 337 31.34 -2.68 -46.93
C ALA A 337 30.86 -3.89 -47.78
N PRO A 338 31.77 -4.60 -48.48
CA PRO A 338 31.39 -5.72 -49.35
C PRO A 338 30.82 -6.92 -48.55
N ALA A 339 31.26 -7.12 -47.32
CA ALA A 339 30.72 -8.16 -46.44
C ALA A 339 29.23 -7.94 -46.09
N LEU A 340 28.82 -6.67 -45.88
CA LEU A 340 27.42 -6.33 -45.64
C LEU A 340 26.57 -6.51 -46.89
N ARG A 341 27.13 -6.25 -48.08
CA ARG A 341 26.42 -6.53 -49.35
C ARG A 341 26.16 -8.01 -49.54
N LEU A 342 27.15 -8.84 -49.23
CA LEU A 342 27.03 -10.30 -49.32
C LEU A 342 26.04 -10.85 -48.30
N ALA A 343 25.98 -10.27 -47.10
CA ALA A 343 25.01 -10.68 -46.07
C ALA A 343 23.56 -10.28 -46.40
N LEU A 344 23.36 -9.32 -47.31
CA LEU A 344 22.04 -8.83 -47.74
C LEU A 344 21.57 -9.41 -49.09
N ALA A 345 22.44 -10.16 -49.79
CA ALA A 345 22.17 -10.80 -51.07
C ALA A 345 21.59 -12.21 -50.88
#